data_AF-A0A9R1BVY5-F1
#
_entry.id   AF-A0A9R1BVY5-F1
#
_cell.length_a   1.000
_cell.length_b   1.000
_cell.length_c   1.000
_cell.angle_alpha   90.00
_cell.angle_beta   90.00
_cell.angle_gamma   90.00
#
_symmetry.space_group_name_H-M   'P 1'
#
loop_
_entity.id
_entity.type
_entity.pdbx_description
1 polymer ?
#
loop_
_entity_poly.entity_id
_entity_poly.type
_entity_poly.pdbx_seq_one_letter_code
_entity_poly.pdbx_strand_id
1 'polypeptide(L)'
;MFDNYIEGLFPDFIANFTNLTDLRIYGMKLQGPIPKQFSNLINLKYLMLGDLDGANSTIDFIPDSANLSILSLRKCGIIGQFPSTPPTLPNLTYLDLRSNNLSGQLQLLLPYKSSRYLYAGDNDFSGHLPAEFIQPSLALDISYNPFINGLLPNNPTDRKLSVNYIGTAIDTSRAINSENLTLLNCLHMKECNRKYYANAITSFAVNCGGKQTIYSDPLPIRFDDDTTDLGAAGFHVNTSMQWVVSHVGSDPFRESPRFVNTSQVILGTDMPELYQTARTSRSALWYYIVGLSNGKYTVQLFFAEIVIEKPGKRLFNIDIQDRNIKTDFDITKEAGGFRRPTNITYEVTVVNSVLKIHLHWNGRGTCCIPYEGAYGPLVSAIRGFSPRKSEQQPPTSTASVCAK
;
A
#
# COMPACT_ATOMS: atom_id res chain seq x y z
N MET A 1 -14.86 -17.28 -3.95
CA MET A 1 -14.09 -17.51 -5.19
C MET A 1 -12.94 -16.53 -5.22
N PHE A 2 -11.71 -17.04 -5.24
CA PHE A 2 -10.48 -16.25 -5.35
C PHE A 2 -9.68 -16.76 -6.53
N ASP A 3 -9.01 -15.85 -7.25
CA ASP A 3 -7.94 -16.18 -8.21
C ASP A 3 -8.31 -17.22 -9.28
N ASN A 4 -9.44 -17.02 -9.96
CA ASN A 4 -9.84 -17.77 -11.15
C ASN A 4 -9.88 -16.81 -12.34
N TYR A 5 -9.51 -17.30 -13.52
CA TYR A 5 -9.57 -16.54 -14.78
C TYR A 5 -11.00 -16.47 -15.35
N ILE A 6 -12.01 -16.35 -14.49
CA ILE A 6 -13.41 -16.20 -14.90
C ILE A 6 -13.62 -14.74 -15.32
N GLU A 7 -14.09 -14.56 -16.54
CA GLU A 7 -14.33 -13.26 -17.17
C GLU A 7 -15.79 -13.07 -17.55
N GLY A 8 -16.14 -11.84 -17.94
CA GLY A 8 -17.50 -11.46 -18.33
C GLY A 8 -18.18 -10.58 -17.30
N LEU A 9 -19.48 -10.33 -17.48
CA LEU A 9 -20.25 -9.50 -16.55
C LEU A 9 -20.42 -10.17 -15.19
N PHE A 10 -20.54 -9.36 -14.15
CA PHE A 10 -20.85 -9.84 -12.81
C PHE A 10 -22.20 -10.59 -12.83
N PRO A 11 -22.26 -11.85 -12.37
CA PRO A 11 -23.44 -12.69 -12.50
C PRO A 11 -24.59 -12.23 -11.59
N ASP A 12 -25.73 -11.88 -12.20
CA ASP A 12 -26.94 -11.44 -11.50
C ASP A 12 -27.71 -12.57 -10.80
N PHE A 13 -27.62 -13.80 -11.33
CA PHE A 13 -28.30 -14.97 -10.77
C PHE A 13 -27.89 -15.28 -9.31
N ILE A 14 -26.73 -14.78 -8.85
CA ILE A 14 -26.29 -14.93 -7.46
C ILE A 14 -27.31 -14.29 -6.49
N ALA A 15 -28.00 -13.23 -6.92
CA ALA A 15 -29.03 -12.58 -6.14
C ALA A 15 -30.24 -13.49 -5.81
N ASN A 16 -30.39 -14.62 -6.51
CA ASN A 16 -31.44 -15.62 -6.22
C ASN A 16 -31.10 -16.52 -5.02
N PHE A 17 -29.84 -16.53 -4.56
CA PHE A 17 -29.41 -17.35 -3.44
C PHE A 17 -29.62 -16.63 -2.10
N THR A 18 -30.88 -16.34 -1.76
CA THR A 18 -31.26 -15.50 -0.61
C THR A 18 -30.83 -16.05 0.77
N ASN A 19 -30.47 -17.34 0.85
CA ASN A 19 -29.92 -17.97 2.05
C ASN A 19 -28.39 -17.79 2.20
N LEU A 20 -27.72 -17.11 1.27
CA LEU A 20 -26.27 -16.86 1.36
C LEU A 20 -25.93 -16.04 2.61
N THR A 21 -24.90 -16.50 3.31
CA THR A 21 -24.33 -15.81 4.49
C THR A 21 -22.91 -15.34 4.26
N ASP A 22 -22.18 -15.94 3.32
CA ASP A 22 -20.80 -15.62 2.98
C ASP A 22 -20.65 -15.59 1.45
N LEU A 23 -20.39 -14.40 0.91
CA LEU A 23 -20.10 -14.19 -0.51
C LEU A 23 -18.80 -13.42 -0.67
N ARG A 24 -17.78 -14.11 -1.17
CA ARG A 24 -16.43 -13.57 -1.38
C ARG A 24 -16.01 -13.78 -2.82
N ILE A 25 -15.78 -12.71 -3.58
CA ILE A 25 -15.37 -12.73 -4.99
C ILE A 25 -14.26 -11.68 -5.19
N TYR A 26 -13.03 -12.15 -5.40
CA TYR A 26 -11.87 -11.29 -5.69
C TYR A 26 -10.97 -11.88 -6.78
N GLY A 27 -10.26 -10.98 -7.47
CA GLY A 27 -9.22 -11.36 -8.42
C GLY A 27 -9.76 -12.23 -9.55
N MET A 28 -11.03 -12.00 -9.92
CA MET A 28 -11.60 -12.48 -11.17
C MET A 28 -11.33 -11.45 -12.27
N LYS A 29 -11.69 -11.77 -13.52
CA LYS A 29 -11.77 -10.80 -14.63
C LYS A 29 -13.23 -10.36 -14.86
N LEU A 30 -14.01 -10.30 -13.79
CA LEU A 30 -15.41 -9.90 -13.86
C LEU A 30 -15.52 -8.39 -14.06
N GLN A 31 -16.52 -8.00 -14.83
CA GLN A 31 -16.83 -6.62 -15.14
C GLN A 31 -18.09 -6.19 -14.41
N GLY A 32 -18.10 -4.96 -13.92
CA GLY A 32 -19.28 -4.32 -13.36
C GLY A 32 -20.39 -4.09 -14.41
N PRO A 33 -21.55 -3.61 -13.96
CA PRO A 33 -21.85 -3.18 -12.58
C PRO A 33 -22.14 -4.37 -11.65
N ILE A 34 -22.02 -4.15 -10.34
CA ILE A 34 -22.62 -5.03 -9.33
C ILE A 34 -24.15 -4.92 -9.47
N PRO A 35 -24.88 -6.03 -9.70
CA PRO A 35 -26.33 -6.02 -9.85
C PRO A 35 -27.06 -5.44 -8.63
N LYS A 36 -27.98 -4.48 -8.84
CA LYS A 36 -28.77 -3.89 -7.74
C LYS A 36 -29.60 -4.91 -6.94
N GLN A 37 -29.90 -6.06 -7.55
CA GLN A 37 -30.61 -7.19 -6.95
C GLN A 37 -29.83 -7.83 -5.79
N PHE A 38 -28.55 -7.50 -5.60
CA PHE A 38 -27.79 -7.89 -4.41
C PHE A 38 -28.43 -7.39 -3.10
N SER A 39 -29.32 -6.40 -3.15
CA SER A 39 -30.16 -6.00 -2.02
C SER A 39 -31.09 -7.12 -1.50
N ASN A 40 -31.34 -8.16 -2.30
CA ASN A 40 -32.12 -9.33 -1.89
C ASN A 40 -31.36 -10.28 -0.95
N LEU A 41 -30.03 -10.16 -0.86
CA LEU A 41 -29.18 -11.05 -0.07
C LEU A 41 -29.10 -10.60 1.41
N ILE A 42 -30.26 -10.46 2.04
CA ILE A 42 -30.43 -9.91 3.39
C ILE A 42 -29.78 -10.75 4.50
N ASN A 43 -29.45 -12.02 4.23
CA ASN A 43 -28.83 -12.93 5.19
C ASN A 43 -27.29 -12.87 5.19
N LEU A 44 -26.69 -12.05 4.32
CA LEU A 44 -25.23 -11.93 4.25
C LEU A 44 -24.66 -11.39 5.56
N LYS A 45 -23.62 -12.09 6.02
CA LYS A 45 -22.72 -11.66 7.11
C LYS A 45 -21.39 -11.18 6.56
N TYR A 46 -20.92 -11.80 5.50
CA TYR A 46 -19.66 -11.46 4.85
C TYR A 46 -19.91 -11.20 3.38
N LEU A 47 -19.71 -9.96 2.96
CA LEU A 47 -19.73 -9.56 1.56
C LEU A 47 -18.38 -8.95 1.21
N MET A 48 -17.61 -9.65 0.40
CA MET A 48 -16.34 -9.13 -0.09
C MET A 48 -16.30 -9.25 -1.61
N LEU A 49 -16.40 -8.13 -2.28
CA LEU A 49 -16.32 -7.99 -3.73
C LEU A 49 -15.14 -7.08 -4.05
N GLY A 50 -14.36 -7.43 -5.06
CA GLY A 50 -13.32 -6.51 -5.50
C GLY A 50 -12.58 -6.89 -6.76
N ASP A 51 -11.81 -5.90 -7.22
CA ASP A 51 -11.03 -5.95 -8.45
C ASP A 51 -11.91 -6.20 -9.69
N LEU A 52 -13.02 -5.46 -9.80
CA LEU A 52 -13.89 -5.44 -10.97
C LEU A 52 -13.42 -4.40 -11.98
N ASP A 53 -13.48 -4.76 -13.25
CA ASP A 53 -13.23 -3.84 -14.38
C ASP A 53 -14.57 -3.37 -15.00
N GLY A 54 -14.53 -2.57 -16.07
CA GLY A 54 -15.72 -2.28 -16.88
C GLY A 54 -16.62 -1.19 -16.33
N ALA A 55 -17.94 -1.44 -16.32
CA ALA A 55 -18.94 -0.41 -16.03
C ALA A 55 -19.04 -0.08 -14.53
N ASN A 56 -19.36 1.19 -14.26
CA ASN A 56 -19.44 1.74 -12.91
C ASN A 56 -20.61 1.16 -12.10
N SER A 57 -20.41 1.00 -10.80
CA SER A 57 -21.41 0.57 -9.82
C SER A 57 -21.82 1.71 -8.88
N THR A 58 -22.92 1.53 -8.15
CA THR A 58 -23.38 2.38 -7.05
C THR A 58 -23.50 1.55 -5.77
N ILE A 59 -23.56 2.18 -4.60
CA ILE A 59 -23.64 1.48 -3.30
C ILE A 59 -25.09 1.19 -2.86
N ASP A 60 -26.07 1.51 -3.71
CA ASP A 60 -27.52 1.38 -3.44
C ASP A 60 -28.03 -0.07 -3.33
N PHE A 61 -27.16 -1.06 -3.55
CA PHE A 61 -27.50 -2.48 -3.36
C PHE A 61 -27.33 -2.97 -1.92
N ILE A 62 -26.79 -2.15 -1.00
CA ILE A 62 -26.66 -2.55 0.41
C ILE A 62 -27.97 -2.25 1.15
N PRO A 63 -28.70 -3.27 1.63
CA PRO A 63 -29.93 -3.03 2.35
C PRO A 63 -29.66 -2.38 3.72
N ASP A 64 -30.55 -1.51 4.15
CA ASP A 64 -30.51 -0.96 5.51
C ASP A 64 -30.72 -2.07 6.55
N SER A 65 -30.09 -1.96 7.71
CA SER A 65 -30.11 -2.97 8.77
C SER A 65 -29.57 -4.35 8.35
N ALA A 66 -28.74 -4.43 7.31
CA ALA A 66 -28.10 -5.69 6.92
C ALA A 66 -27.24 -6.26 8.06
N ASN A 67 -27.24 -7.59 8.19
CA ASN A 67 -26.48 -8.29 9.23
C ASN A 67 -24.98 -8.46 8.87
N LEU A 68 -24.41 -7.49 8.16
CA LEU A 68 -23.03 -7.54 7.68
C LEU A 68 -22.06 -7.30 8.84
N SER A 69 -21.11 -8.23 9.00
CA SER A 69 -19.93 -8.08 9.83
C SER A 69 -18.71 -7.63 9.01
N ILE A 70 -18.62 -8.09 7.75
CA ILE A 70 -17.56 -7.71 6.82
C ILE A 70 -18.19 -7.20 5.55
N LEU A 71 -17.84 -5.98 5.17
CA LEU A 71 -18.16 -5.38 3.88
C LEU A 71 -16.87 -4.88 3.24
N SER A 72 -16.49 -5.48 2.11
CA SER A 72 -15.45 -4.94 1.25
C SER A 72 -15.96 -4.81 -0.17
N LEU A 73 -15.77 -3.63 -0.73
CA LEU A 73 -16.10 -3.24 -2.09
C LEU A 73 -14.89 -2.57 -2.76
N ARG A 74 -13.70 -3.08 -2.46
CA ARG A 74 -12.43 -2.52 -2.90
C ARG A 74 -12.31 -2.65 -4.43
N LYS A 75 -12.02 -1.54 -5.11
CA LYS A 75 -11.80 -1.53 -6.57
C LYS A 75 -12.97 -2.18 -7.33
N CYS A 76 -14.18 -1.70 -7.06
CA CYS A 76 -15.41 -2.17 -7.70
C CYS A 76 -15.97 -1.15 -8.72
N GLY A 77 -15.22 -0.09 -9.03
CA GLY A 77 -15.68 0.99 -9.90
C GLY A 77 -16.91 1.72 -9.32
N ILE A 78 -17.01 1.82 -7.99
CA ILE A 78 -18.16 2.48 -7.35
C ILE A 78 -18.00 4.00 -7.50
N ILE A 79 -19.04 4.66 -8.01
CA ILE A 79 -19.04 6.11 -8.26
C ILE A 79 -20.13 6.83 -7.47
N GLY A 80 -20.08 8.16 -7.50
CA GLY A 80 -21.13 9.03 -7.00
C GLY A 80 -20.92 9.46 -5.54
N GLN A 81 -21.90 10.16 -4.99
CA GLN A 81 -21.85 10.54 -3.58
C GLN A 81 -22.22 9.34 -2.70
N PHE A 82 -21.49 9.18 -1.61
CA PHE A 82 -21.88 8.28 -0.54
C PHE A 82 -23.26 8.72 0.02
N PRO A 83 -24.18 7.80 0.33
CA PRO A 83 -25.55 8.14 0.71
C PRO A 83 -25.59 9.14 1.87
N SER A 84 -26.42 10.18 1.75
CA SER A 84 -26.69 11.13 2.83
C SER A 84 -27.35 10.45 4.05
N THR A 85 -28.00 9.31 3.82
CA THR A 85 -28.47 8.39 4.85
C THR A 85 -27.79 7.03 4.60
N PRO A 86 -26.60 6.81 5.16
CA PRO A 86 -25.89 5.54 5.05
C PRO A 86 -26.71 4.38 5.64
N PRO A 87 -26.61 3.16 5.08
CA PRO A 87 -27.26 2.00 5.67
C PRO A 87 -26.71 1.73 7.08
N THR A 88 -27.59 1.43 8.01
CA THR A 88 -27.24 1.03 9.38
C THR A 88 -26.72 -0.41 9.35
N LEU A 89 -25.48 -0.63 9.77
CA LEU A 89 -24.84 -1.94 9.78
C LEU A 89 -24.36 -2.27 11.21
N PRO A 90 -25.25 -2.77 12.09
CA PRO A 90 -25.01 -2.81 13.53
C PRO A 90 -23.88 -3.74 13.97
N ASN A 91 -23.55 -4.75 13.15
CA ASN A 91 -22.54 -5.76 13.45
C ASN A 91 -21.23 -5.56 12.68
N LEU A 92 -21.07 -4.43 11.98
CA LEU A 92 -19.95 -4.21 11.07
C LEU A 92 -18.63 -4.01 11.81
N THR A 93 -17.67 -4.90 11.56
CA THR A 93 -16.32 -4.83 12.14
C THR A 93 -15.25 -4.47 11.10
N TYR A 94 -15.55 -4.67 9.81
CA TYR A 94 -14.64 -4.39 8.70
C TYR A 94 -15.39 -3.70 7.57
N LEU A 95 -15.00 -2.46 7.26
CA LEU A 95 -15.46 -1.71 6.10
C LEU A 95 -14.27 -1.37 5.21
N ASP A 96 -14.32 -1.78 3.95
CA ASP A 96 -13.30 -1.45 2.95
C ASP A 96 -13.94 -0.96 1.65
N LEU A 97 -13.79 0.33 1.40
CA LEU A 97 -14.29 1.07 0.24
C LEU A 97 -13.17 1.57 -0.67
N ARG A 98 -11.94 1.08 -0.47
CA ARG A 98 -10.75 1.65 -1.12
C ARG A 98 -10.76 1.53 -2.64
N SER A 99 -10.06 2.46 -3.28
CA SER A 99 -9.84 2.47 -4.74
C SER A 99 -11.14 2.49 -5.52
N ASN A 100 -12.03 3.41 -5.16
CA ASN A 100 -13.26 3.69 -5.89
C ASN A 100 -13.30 5.19 -6.23
N ASN A 101 -14.40 5.66 -6.82
CA ASN A 101 -14.62 7.07 -7.12
C ASN A 101 -15.80 7.60 -6.30
N LEU A 102 -15.86 7.20 -5.01
CA LEU A 102 -16.87 7.67 -4.07
C LEU A 102 -16.52 9.08 -3.60
N SER A 103 -17.53 9.93 -3.52
CA SER A 103 -17.43 11.32 -3.05
C SER A 103 -18.40 11.57 -1.91
N GLY A 104 -18.40 12.80 -1.38
CA GLY A 104 -19.25 13.21 -0.25
C GLY A 104 -18.42 13.57 0.97
N GLN A 105 -19.09 13.97 2.05
CA GLN A 105 -18.40 14.37 3.27
C GLN A 105 -17.98 13.14 4.08
N LEU A 106 -16.76 13.13 4.61
CA LEU A 106 -16.22 12.02 5.41
C LEU A 106 -17.09 11.70 6.64
N GLN A 107 -17.81 12.70 7.18
CA GLN A 107 -18.75 12.51 8.28
C GLN A 107 -19.86 11.50 7.99
N LEU A 108 -20.17 11.22 6.72
CA LEU A 108 -21.14 10.20 6.34
C LEU A 108 -20.67 8.78 6.72
N LEU A 109 -19.39 8.57 7.01
CA LEU A 109 -18.86 7.30 7.50
C LEU A 109 -18.92 7.16 9.02
N LEU A 110 -19.35 8.18 9.76
CA LEU A 110 -19.44 8.17 11.23
C LEU A 110 -20.27 7.01 11.81
N PRO A 111 -21.36 6.54 11.18
CA PRO A 111 -22.09 5.36 11.67
C PRO A 111 -21.23 4.11 11.81
N TYR A 112 -20.12 4.01 11.05
CA TYR A 112 -19.22 2.86 11.04
C TYR A 112 -17.97 3.04 11.91
N LYS A 113 -17.89 4.09 12.71
CA LYS A 113 -16.72 4.36 13.57
C LYS A 113 -16.42 3.24 14.56
N SER A 114 -17.40 2.44 14.96
CA SER A 114 -17.21 1.33 15.91
C SER A 114 -16.57 0.09 15.28
N SER A 115 -16.32 0.08 13.97
CA SER A 115 -15.60 -1.00 13.29
C SER A 115 -14.14 -1.07 13.74
N ARG A 116 -13.52 -2.25 13.60
CA ARG A 116 -12.08 -2.44 13.84
C ARG A 116 -11.25 -1.84 12.70
N TYR A 117 -11.78 -1.91 11.47
CA TYR A 117 -11.13 -1.43 10.27
C TYR A 117 -12.11 -0.60 9.45
N LEU A 118 -11.73 0.64 9.15
CA LEU A 118 -12.46 1.52 8.24
C LEU A 118 -11.47 2.05 7.20
N TYR A 119 -11.56 1.49 6.00
CA TYR A 119 -10.68 1.82 4.90
C TYR A 119 -11.47 2.52 3.79
N ALA A 120 -11.18 3.79 3.58
CA ALA A 120 -11.81 4.68 2.60
C ALA A 120 -10.76 5.38 1.71
N GLY A 121 -9.51 4.92 1.74
CA GLY A 121 -8.44 5.51 0.93
C GLY A 121 -8.67 5.40 -0.58
N ASP A 122 -8.01 6.27 -1.35
CA ASP A 122 -8.07 6.30 -2.82
C ASP A 122 -9.53 6.46 -3.32
N ASN A 123 -10.10 7.62 -3.00
CA ASN A 123 -11.47 8.06 -3.31
C ASN A 123 -11.51 9.60 -3.39
N ASP A 124 -12.71 10.17 -3.58
CA ASP A 124 -12.98 11.62 -3.62
C ASP A 124 -13.75 12.14 -2.39
N PHE A 125 -13.59 11.49 -1.22
CA PHE A 125 -14.18 12.00 0.02
C PHE A 125 -13.62 13.37 0.37
N SER A 126 -14.43 14.17 1.07
CA SER A 126 -14.17 15.58 1.34
C SER A 126 -14.53 15.99 2.78
N GLY A 127 -14.14 17.20 3.15
CA GLY A 127 -14.47 17.80 4.44
C GLY A 127 -13.45 17.48 5.53
N HIS A 128 -13.81 17.75 6.77
CA HIS A 128 -12.89 17.64 7.91
C HIS A 128 -12.84 16.23 8.46
N LEU A 129 -11.71 15.81 9.02
CA LEU A 129 -11.59 14.56 9.79
C LEU A 129 -12.34 14.67 11.14
N PRO A 130 -13.44 13.93 11.37
CA PRO A 130 -14.12 13.93 12.66
C PRO A 130 -13.23 13.37 13.78
N ALA A 131 -13.29 13.99 14.97
CA ALA A 131 -12.54 13.55 16.14
C ALA A 131 -12.95 12.16 16.63
N GLU A 132 -14.18 11.74 16.35
CA GLU A 132 -14.74 10.46 16.73
C GLU A 132 -14.07 9.26 16.04
N PHE A 133 -13.35 9.48 14.93
CA PHE A 133 -12.54 8.42 14.33
C PHE A 133 -11.16 8.27 15.00
N ILE A 134 -10.75 9.23 15.81
CA ILE A 134 -9.47 9.20 16.51
C ILE A 134 -9.63 8.39 17.79
N GLN A 135 -9.53 7.06 17.66
CA GLN A 135 -9.67 6.13 18.76
C GLN A 135 -8.72 4.93 18.62
N PRO A 136 -8.22 4.34 19.72
CA PRO A 136 -7.24 3.24 19.65
C PRO A 136 -7.75 1.94 19.02
N SER A 137 -9.06 1.71 19.04
CA SER A 137 -9.70 0.49 18.53
C SER A 137 -9.95 0.50 17.02
N LEU A 138 -9.80 1.66 16.37
CA LEU A 138 -10.08 1.84 14.94
C LEU A 138 -8.78 1.99 14.16
N ALA A 139 -8.59 1.13 13.17
CA ALA A 139 -7.64 1.37 12.10
C ALA A 139 -8.33 2.12 10.95
N LEU A 140 -7.99 3.39 10.79
CA LEU A 140 -8.55 4.29 9.79
C LEU A 140 -7.57 4.48 8.63
N ASP A 141 -8.02 4.23 7.41
CA ASP A 141 -7.32 4.66 6.20
C ASP A 141 -8.20 5.60 5.40
N ILE A 142 -7.75 6.85 5.25
CA ILE A 142 -8.37 7.88 4.43
C ILE A 142 -7.36 8.46 3.43
N SER A 143 -6.23 7.76 3.24
CA SER A 143 -5.18 8.20 2.34
C SER A 143 -5.72 8.46 0.93
N TYR A 144 -5.08 9.34 0.16
CA TYR A 144 -5.48 9.63 -1.22
C TYR A 144 -6.94 10.07 -1.39
N ASN A 145 -7.42 10.89 -0.47
CA ASN A 145 -8.64 11.67 -0.62
C ASN A 145 -8.26 13.16 -0.58
N PRO A 146 -7.99 13.79 -1.74
CA PRO A 146 -7.35 15.11 -1.79
C PRO A 146 -8.22 16.25 -1.25
N PHE A 147 -9.52 16.03 -1.09
CA PHE A 147 -10.47 17.02 -0.59
C PHE A 147 -10.75 16.89 0.92
N ILE A 148 -10.20 15.87 1.59
CA ILE A 148 -10.21 15.79 3.06
C ILE A 148 -9.19 16.78 3.60
N ASN A 149 -9.60 17.62 4.54
CA ASN A 149 -8.82 18.69 5.13
C ASN A 149 -9.07 18.81 6.65
N GLY A 150 -8.63 19.90 7.25
CA GLY A 150 -8.81 20.18 8.68
C GLY A 150 -7.61 19.79 9.52
N LEU A 151 -7.76 19.92 10.84
CA LEU A 151 -6.69 19.61 11.79
C LEU A 151 -6.76 18.15 12.20
N LEU A 152 -5.60 17.47 12.29
CA LEU A 152 -5.52 16.18 12.96
C LEU A 152 -5.87 16.39 14.45
N PRO A 153 -6.94 15.76 14.97
CA PRO A 153 -7.34 15.93 16.36
C PRO A 153 -6.24 15.43 17.31
N ASN A 154 -6.09 16.11 18.45
CA ASN A 154 -5.13 15.70 19.48
C ASN A 154 -5.43 14.29 19.94
N ASN A 155 -4.37 13.49 20.12
CA ASN A 155 -4.49 12.14 20.65
C ASN A 155 -4.41 12.17 22.19
N PRO A 156 -5.52 11.94 22.91
CA PRO A 156 -5.54 12.09 24.37
C PRO A 156 -4.82 10.96 25.12
N THR A 157 -4.35 9.92 24.42
CA THR A 157 -3.79 8.71 25.06
C THR A 157 -2.28 8.55 24.91
N ASP A 158 -1.60 9.44 24.18
CA ASP A 158 -0.16 9.32 23.80
C ASP A 158 0.23 7.98 23.13
N ARG A 159 -0.75 7.17 22.69
CA ARG A 159 -0.51 5.90 21.99
C ARG A 159 -0.44 6.13 20.48
N LYS A 160 0.48 5.47 19.77
CA LYS A 160 0.49 5.52 18.31
C LYS A 160 -0.86 5.05 17.74
N LEU A 161 -1.55 5.93 17.03
CA LEU A 161 -2.86 5.64 16.42
C LEU A 161 -2.67 5.00 15.05
N SER A 162 -3.56 4.07 14.69
CA SER A 162 -3.56 3.44 13.37
C SER A 162 -4.38 4.29 12.39
N VAL A 163 -3.85 5.46 12.01
CA VAL A 163 -4.49 6.36 11.04
C VAL A 163 -3.55 6.62 9.88
N ASN A 164 -4.01 6.34 8.66
CA ASN A 164 -3.31 6.68 7.43
C ASN A 164 -4.06 7.79 6.68
N TYR A 165 -3.40 8.91 6.46
CA TYR A 165 -3.96 10.12 5.83
C TYR A 165 -3.02 10.74 4.80
N ILE A 166 -2.04 9.97 4.31
CA ILE A 166 -1.15 10.40 3.23
C ILE A 166 -1.98 10.83 2.01
N GLY A 167 -1.62 11.95 1.38
CA GLY A 167 -2.32 12.43 0.17
C GLY A 167 -3.63 13.17 0.44
N THR A 168 -3.97 13.43 1.71
CA THR A 168 -5.01 14.38 2.12
C THR A 168 -4.42 15.78 2.36
N ALA A 169 -5.28 16.76 2.64
CA ALA A 169 -4.91 18.11 3.04
C ALA A 169 -5.06 18.34 4.57
N ILE A 170 -4.91 17.28 5.38
CA ILE A 170 -4.96 17.38 6.85
C ILE A 170 -3.72 18.11 7.38
N ASP A 171 -3.93 19.16 8.15
CA ASP A 171 -2.91 19.93 8.86
C ASP A 171 -2.58 19.28 10.21
N THR A 172 -1.29 19.03 10.45
CA THR A 172 -0.78 18.37 11.65
C THR A 172 0.17 19.25 12.45
N SER A 173 0.28 20.54 12.11
CA SER A 173 1.15 21.52 12.77
C SER A 173 0.94 21.63 14.29
N ARG A 174 -0.23 21.19 14.79
CA ARG A 174 -0.62 21.26 16.20
C ARG A 174 -0.70 19.90 16.90
N ALA A 175 -0.48 18.79 16.18
CA ALA A 175 -0.67 17.45 16.73
C ALA A 175 0.58 16.98 17.50
N ILE A 176 0.45 16.85 18.81
CA ILE A 176 1.45 16.27 19.71
C ILE A 176 1.62 14.79 19.32
N ASN A 177 2.87 14.34 19.10
CA ASN A 177 3.23 12.97 18.66
C ASN A 177 2.84 12.59 17.21
N SER A 178 2.45 13.55 16.37
CA SER A 178 2.41 13.30 14.93
C SER A 178 3.85 13.25 14.39
N GLU A 179 4.16 12.27 13.54
CA GLU A 179 5.44 12.25 12.84
C GLU A 179 5.62 13.58 12.11
N ASN A 180 6.83 14.15 12.06
CA ASN A 180 7.02 15.51 11.54
C ASN A 180 6.66 15.61 10.04
N LEU A 181 5.41 15.93 9.78
CA LEU A 181 4.74 15.94 8.47
C LEU A 181 5.01 17.19 7.64
N THR A 182 5.87 18.10 8.10
CA THR A 182 6.32 19.21 7.24
C THR A 182 6.99 18.68 5.95
N LEU A 183 7.46 17.41 5.96
CA LEU A 183 7.95 16.63 4.81
C LEU A 183 6.85 15.96 3.98
N LEU A 184 5.65 15.82 4.52
CA LEU A 184 4.45 15.27 3.87
C LEU A 184 3.61 16.38 3.22
N ASN A 185 3.81 17.64 3.64
CA ASN A 185 3.35 18.86 2.97
C ASN A 185 3.97 19.12 1.59
N CYS A 186 4.53 18.08 1.00
CA CYS A 186 4.80 17.97 -0.42
C CYS A 186 3.49 17.87 -1.24
N LEU A 187 2.60 18.89 -1.14
CA LEU A 187 1.36 19.10 -1.91
C LEU A 187 0.61 17.79 -2.27
N HIS A 188 0.39 16.90 -1.30
CA HIS A 188 -0.27 15.59 -1.44
C HIS A 188 0.63 14.46 -2.00
N MET A 189 1.90 14.40 -1.61
CA MET A 189 2.92 13.50 -2.17
C MET A 189 3.14 13.70 -3.69
N LYS A 190 2.92 14.92 -4.20
CA LYS A 190 3.11 15.25 -5.62
C LYS A 190 4.36 16.05 -5.89
N GLU A 191 4.82 16.88 -4.95
CA GLU A 191 6.01 17.72 -5.14
C GLU A 191 6.57 18.20 -3.81
N CYS A 192 7.88 18.03 -3.56
CA CYS A 192 8.54 18.52 -2.35
C CYS A 192 9.36 19.80 -2.61
N ASN A 193 9.16 20.83 -1.78
CA ASN A 193 10.01 22.02 -1.84
C ASN A 193 11.43 21.70 -1.33
N ARG A 194 12.42 21.86 -2.20
CA ARG A 194 13.83 21.55 -1.94
C ARG A 194 14.47 22.38 -0.83
N LYS A 195 13.85 23.50 -0.43
CA LYS A 195 14.38 24.44 0.57
C LYS A 195 14.65 23.80 1.95
N TYR A 196 14.06 22.64 2.24
CA TYR A 196 14.27 21.87 3.47
C TYR A 196 15.45 20.88 3.43
N TYR A 197 16.03 20.62 2.26
CA TYR A 197 17.11 19.64 2.09
C TYR A 197 18.44 20.35 1.78
N ALA A 198 19.33 20.41 2.78
CA ALA A 198 20.65 21.03 2.62
C ALA A 198 21.57 20.27 1.64
N ASN A 199 21.36 18.95 1.47
CA ASN A 199 22.15 18.10 0.60
C ASN A 199 21.27 17.32 -0.38
N ALA A 200 21.65 17.33 -1.65
CA ALA A 200 21.02 16.58 -2.72
C ALA A 200 21.16 15.05 -2.50
N ILE A 201 20.04 14.36 -2.25
CA ILE A 201 20.04 12.90 -2.11
C ILE A 201 20.16 12.28 -3.51
N THR A 202 21.19 11.48 -3.72
CA THR A 202 21.49 10.80 -5.01
C THR A 202 21.41 9.28 -4.90
N SER A 203 21.28 8.75 -3.69
CA SER A 203 21.04 7.33 -3.43
C SER A 203 20.24 7.12 -2.15
N PHE A 204 19.56 5.99 -2.05
CA PHE A 204 18.83 5.54 -0.88
C PHE A 204 18.83 4.00 -0.82
N ALA A 205 18.69 3.43 0.38
CA ALA A 205 18.54 2.00 0.58
C ALA A 205 17.77 1.73 1.87
N VAL A 206 16.80 0.81 1.83
CA VAL A 206 15.88 0.49 2.92
C VAL A 206 15.85 -1.03 3.12
N ASN A 207 16.08 -1.48 4.36
CA ASN A 207 15.94 -2.88 4.75
C ASN A 207 14.49 -3.14 5.20
N CYS A 208 13.62 -3.47 4.25
CA CYS A 208 12.18 -3.53 4.46
C CYS A 208 11.81 -4.60 5.50
N GLY A 209 11.33 -4.17 6.67
CA GLY A 209 11.03 -5.08 7.79
C GLY A 209 12.24 -5.59 8.56
N GLY A 210 13.43 -5.08 8.27
CA GLY A 210 14.69 -5.41 8.93
C GLY A 210 15.33 -4.20 9.60
N LYS A 211 16.28 -4.48 10.50
CA LYS A 211 17.09 -3.45 11.14
C LYS A 211 18.11 -2.88 10.17
N GLN A 212 18.68 -1.73 10.51
CA GLN A 212 19.78 -1.17 9.72
C GLN A 212 20.93 -2.18 9.55
N THR A 213 21.38 -2.36 8.32
CA THR A 213 22.48 -3.27 7.96
C THR A 213 23.42 -2.59 6.97
N ILE A 214 24.73 -2.89 7.05
CA ILE A 214 25.76 -2.35 6.16
C ILE A 214 26.41 -3.53 5.41
N TYR A 215 26.44 -3.44 4.08
CA TYR A 215 27.13 -4.40 3.22
C TYR A 215 28.31 -3.70 2.55
N SER A 216 29.52 -4.24 2.72
CA SER A 216 30.77 -3.52 2.50
C SER A 216 31.47 -3.76 1.16
N ASP A 217 30.87 -4.49 0.21
CA ASP A 217 31.56 -4.92 -1.02
C ASP A 217 30.69 -4.72 -2.29
N PRO A 218 31.16 -4.05 -3.36
CA PRO A 218 32.44 -3.32 -3.52
C PRO A 218 32.42 -1.87 -3.02
N LEU A 219 31.25 -1.33 -2.66
CA LEU A 219 31.08 -0.03 -2.01
C LEU A 219 30.12 -0.20 -0.84
N PRO A 220 30.43 0.33 0.36
CA PRO A 220 29.54 0.22 1.50
C PRO A 220 28.15 0.79 1.22
N ILE A 221 27.13 -0.08 1.23
CA ILE A 221 25.71 0.31 1.16
C ILE A 221 25.12 0.12 2.55
N ARG A 222 24.65 1.21 3.14
CA ARG A 222 23.85 1.20 4.36
C ARG A 222 22.38 1.12 3.98
N PHE A 223 21.72 0.03 4.34
CA PHE A 223 20.27 -0.10 4.27
C PHE A 223 19.66 0.39 5.58
N ASP A 224 18.76 1.36 5.50
CA ASP A 224 18.09 1.96 6.65
C ASP A 224 17.09 0.99 7.31
N ASP A 225 16.86 1.19 8.60
CA ASP A 225 15.88 0.44 9.40
C ASP A 225 14.45 0.69 8.92
N ASP A 226 13.67 -0.38 8.74
CA ASP A 226 12.22 -0.30 8.48
C ASP A 226 11.45 -1.28 9.37
N THR A 227 11.70 -1.23 10.69
CA THR A 227 11.08 -2.11 11.68
C THR A 227 9.86 -1.50 12.40
N THR A 228 9.50 -0.25 12.09
CA THR A 228 8.39 0.44 12.74
C THR A 228 7.05 -0.23 12.44
N ASP A 229 6.34 -0.69 13.48
CA ASP A 229 4.98 -1.18 13.35
C ASP A 229 4.02 -0.02 12.98
N LEU A 230 3.26 -0.22 11.91
CA LEU A 230 2.35 0.75 11.32
C LEU A 230 0.89 0.44 11.66
N GLY A 231 0.63 -0.59 12.47
CA GLY A 231 -0.73 -1.07 12.70
C GLY A 231 -1.37 -1.52 11.39
N ALA A 232 -2.70 -1.57 11.34
CA ALA A 232 -3.40 -2.04 10.15
C ALA A 232 -3.58 -0.97 9.07
N ALA A 233 -3.39 0.29 9.44
CA ALA A 233 -3.32 1.46 8.57
C ALA A 233 -2.41 2.50 9.22
N GLY A 234 -1.37 2.94 8.52
CA GLY A 234 -0.48 3.97 9.02
C GLY A 234 0.70 4.22 8.10
N PHE A 235 1.59 5.10 8.53
CA PHE A 235 2.84 5.38 7.85
C PHE A 235 3.96 5.67 8.85
N HIS A 236 5.18 5.66 8.36
CA HIS A 236 6.37 6.05 9.10
C HIS A 236 7.33 6.89 8.24
N VAL A 237 7.74 8.04 8.75
CA VAL A 237 8.82 8.88 8.23
C VAL A 237 10.12 8.49 8.94
N ASN A 238 11.12 8.08 8.17
CA ASN A 238 12.40 7.65 8.74
C ASN A 238 13.13 8.78 9.48
N THR A 239 14.04 8.42 10.38
CA THR A 239 14.79 9.39 11.22
C THR A 239 15.57 10.43 10.41
N SER A 240 16.08 10.05 9.24
CA SER A 240 16.84 10.96 8.37
C SER A 240 15.97 11.82 7.47
N MET A 241 14.63 11.68 7.53
CA MET A 241 13.68 12.47 6.74
C MET A 241 13.86 12.32 5.22
N GLN A 242 14.29 11.15 4.76
CA GLN A 242 14.61 10.85 3.36
C GLN A 242 13.60 9.92 2.69
N TRP A 243 12.86 9.15 3.48
CA TRP A 243 11.82 8.28 2.95
C TRP A 243 10.68 8.07 3.93
N VAL A 244 9.53 7.72 3.37
CA VAL A 244 8.29 7.41 4.06
C VAL A 244 7.80 6.04 3.62
N VAL A 245 7.42 5.19 4.56
CA VAL A 245 6.69 3.95 4.27
C VAL A 245 5.23 4.12 4.68
N SER A 246 4.30 3.66 3.86
CA SER A 246 2.88 3.56 4.19
C SER A 246 2.41 2.13 4.07
N HIS A 247 1.54 1.73 4.99
CA HIS A 247 0.92 0.41 5.03
C HIS A 247 -0.58 0.57 5.19
N VAL A 248 -1.33 -0.18 4.39
CA VAL A 248 -2.76 -0.36 4.62
C VAL A 248 -3.17 -1.79 4.32
N GLY A 249 -3.99 -2.37 5.20
CA GLY A 249 -4.71 -3.61 4.98
C GLY A 249 -4.47 -4.62 6.10
N SER A 250 -5.58 -5.18 6.57
CA SER A 250 -5.62 -6.40 7.37
C SER A 250 -6.57 -7.38 6.73
N ASP A 251 -6.31 -8.66 6.92
CA ASP A 251 -7.33 -9.68 6.71
C ASP A 251 -8.46 -9.47 7.76
N PRO A 252 -9.73 -9.56 7.38
CA PRO A 252 -10.85 -9.29 8.28
C PRO A 252 -11.13 -10.41 9.28
N PHE A 253 -10.60 -11.62 9.03
CA PHE A 253 -10.80 -12.81 9.87
C PHE A 253 -9.63 -13.01 10.82
N ARG A 254 -8.42 -12.60 10.41
CA ARG A 254 -7.20 -12.78 11.21
C ARG A 254 -6.30 -11.56 11.25
N GLU A 255 -5.75 -11.29 12.43
CA GLU A 255 -4.70 -10.29 12.56
C GLU A 255 -3.46 -10.67 11.74
N SER A 256 -3.08 -9.73 10.89
CA SER A 256 -2.10 -9.94 9.84
C SER A 256 -0.71 -9.43 10.26
N PRO A 257 0.38 -10.21 10.08
CA PRO A 257 1.73 -9.75 10.39
C PRO A 257 2.16 -8.59 9.47
N ARG A 258 2.83 -7.56 10.00
CA ARG A 258 3.39 -6.45 9.19
C ARG A 258 4.77 -6.77 8.62
N PHE A 259 5.43 -7.70 9.28
CA PHE A 259 6.76 -8.17 8.99
C PHE A 259 6.73 -9.68 9.00
N VAL A 260 7.53 -10.27 8.14
CA VAL A 260 7.77 -11.70 8.12
C VAL A 260 9.25 -11.94 8.16
N ASN A 261 9.66 -13.00 8.83
CA ASN A 261 11.05 -13.37 8.95
C ASN A 261 11.23 -14.88 8.80
N THR A 262 12.48 -15.28 8.55
CA THR A 262 12.88 -16.68 8.54
C THR A 262 14.27 -16.82 9.13
N SER A 263 14.50 -17.91 9.86
CA SER A 263 15.84 -18.32 10.32
C SER A 263 16.59 -19.14 9.28
N GLN A 264 15.93 -19.48 8.16
CA GLN A 264 16.53 -20.29 7.10
C GLN A 264 17.54 -19.45 6.30
N VAL A 265 18.61 -20.09 5.85
CA VAL A 265 19.64 -19.44 5.03
C VAL A 265 19.10 -19.20 3.61
N ILE A 266 19.27 -17.99 3.10
CA ILE A 266 18.96 -17.63 1.72
C ILE A 266 20.25 -17.80 0.89
N LEU A 267 20.25 -18.79 0.00
CA LEU A 267 21.39 -19.10 -0.88
C LEU A 267 21.32 -18.32 -2.19
N GLY A 268 22.45 -18.16 -2.87
CA GLY A 268 22.51 -17.50 -4.19
C GLY A 268 22.55 -15.97 -4.13
N THR A 269 22.99 -15.42 -3.00
CA THR A 269 23.20 -13.98 -2.78
C THR A 269 24.41 -13.77 -1.87
N ASP A 270 25.09 -12.65 -2.03
CA ASP A 270 26.14 -12.13 -1.15
C ASP A 270 25.58 -11.34 0.04
N MET A 271 24.28 -11.06 0.03
CA MET A 271 23.56 -10.34 1.09
C MET A 271 22.44 -11.19 1.72
N PRO A 272 22.73 -12.36 2.32
CA PRO A 272 21.69 -13.30 2.76
C PRO A 272 20.76 -12.73 3.84
N GLU A 273 21.28 -11.93 4.79
CA GLU A 273 20.48 -11.37 5.89
C GLU A 273 19.42 -10.39 5.37
N LEU A 274 19.66 -9.74 4.23
CA LEU A 274 18.72 -8.78 3.63
C LEU A 274 17.42 -9.46 3.17
N TYR A 275 17.47 -10.77 2.85
CA TYR A 275 16.32 -11.54 2.38
C TYR A 275 15.66 -12.37 3.49
N GLN A 276 16.19 -12.34 4.72
CA GLN A 276 15.62 -13.07 5.86
C GLN A 276 14.47 -12.35 6.53
N THR A 277 14.29 -11.06 6.25
CA THR A 277 13.15 -10.25 6.68
C THR A 277 12.46 -9.63 5.47
N ALA A 278 11.17 -9.36 5.60
CA ALA A 278 10.43 -8.58 4.63
C ALA A 278 9.27 -7.83 5.29
N ARG A 279 8.98 -6.63 4.77
CA ARG A 279 7.70 -5.94 5.05
C ARG A 279 6.62 -6.52 4.15
N THR A 280 5.42 -6.70 4.70
CA THR A 280 4.26 -7.22 3.97
C THR A 280 2.98 -6.46 4.33
N SER A 281 1.97 -6.55 3.46
CA SER A 281 0.65 -5.93 3.65
C SER A 281 -0.42 -6.79 2.99
N ARG A 282 -1.67 -6.70 3.45
CA ARG A 282 -2.82 -7.42 2.83
C ARG A 282 -3.46 -6.62 1.73
N SER A 283 -3.04 -5.38 1.52
CA SER A 283 -3.50 -4.60 0.39
C SER A 283 -2.36 -3.87 -0.27
N ALA A 284 -1.77 -2.88 0.38
CA ALA A 284 -0.74 -2.06 -0.27
C ALA A 284 0.38 -1.67 0.69
N LEU A 285 1.56 -1.53 0.10
CA LEU A 285 2.75 -0.88 0.64
C LEU A 285 3.14 0.26 -0.30
N TRP A 286 3.37 1.44 0.26
CA TRP A 286 3.98 2.54 -0.47
C TRP A 286 5.32 2.89 0.16
N TYR A 287 6.30 3.16 -0.70
CA TYR A 287 7.54 3.82 -0.31
C TYR A 287 7.66 5.11 -1.11
N TYR A 288 7.82 6.21 -0.40
CA TYR A 288 8.09 7.53 -0.97
C TYR A 288 9.51 7.89 -0.60
N ILE A 289 10.37 8.13 -1.59
CA ILE A 289 11.68 8.71 -1.35
C ILE A 289 11.58 10.19 -1.66
N VAL A 290 11.94 11.02 -0.70
CA VAL A 290 11.75 12.48 -0.76
C VAL A 290 13.10 13.18 -0.76
N GLY A 291 13.16 14.37 -1.37
CA GLY A 291 14.41 15.16 -1.43
C GLY A 291 15.44 14.63 -2.43
N LEU A 292 15.04 13.74 -3.35
CA LEU A 292 15.90 13.30 -4.45
C LEU A 292 16.20 14.46 -5.40
N SER A 293 17.39 14.48 -5.98
CA SER A 293 17.65 15.37 -7.10
C SER A 293 16.84 14.96 -8.32
N ASN A 294 16.38 15.93 -9.11
CA ASN A 294 15.77 15.59 -10.39
C ASN A 294 16.80 14.93 -11.31
N GLY A 295 16.44 13.83 -11.95
CA GLY A 295 17.35 13.05 -12.76
C GLY A 295 16.93 11.60 -12.94
N LYS A 296 17.79 10.84 -13.62
CA LYS A 296 17.60 9.40 -13.78
C LYS A 296 18.13 8.65 -12.56
N TYR A 297 17.37 7.63 -12.16
CA TYR A 297 17.69 6.71 -11.08
C TYR A 297 17.49 5.28 -11.56
N THR A 298 18.40 4.41 -11.16
CA THR A 298 18.22 2.97 -11.20
C THR A 298 17.64 2.54 -9.86
N VAL A 299 16.43 2.00 -9.87
CA VAL A 299 15.73 1.49 -8.68
C VAL A 299 15.80 -0.03 -8.70
N GLN A 300 16.14 -0.62 -7.56
CA GLN A 300 16.20 -2.05 -7.36
C GLN A 300 15.29 -2.47 -6.20
N LEU A 301 14.43 -3.43 -6.47
CA LEU A 301 13.53 -4.04 -5.49
C LEU A 301 13.99 -5.47 -5.25
N PHE A 302 14.21 -5.84 -3.99
CA PHE A 302 14.75 -7.13 -3.59
C PHE A 302 13.65 -7.98 -2.95
N PHE A 303 13.58 -9.26 -3.35
CA PHE A 303 12.51 -10.16 -2.96
C PHE A 303 13.04 -11.57 -2.65
N ALA A 304 12.43 -12.21 -1.66
CA ALA A 304 12.45 -13.66 -1.47
C ALA A 304 11.09 -14.09 -0.89
N GLU A 305 10.49 -15.16 -1.44
CA GLU A 305 9.29 -15.74 -0.82
C GLU A 305 9.71 -16.57 0.38
N ILE A 306 9.38 -16.08 1.58
CA ILE A 306 9.76 -16.68 2.87
C ILE A 306 8.55 -17.11 3.71
N VAL A 307 7.33 -17.02 3.17
CA VAL A 307 6.07 -17.30 3.88
C VAL A 307 5.30 -18.44 3.22
N ILE A 308 5.01 -18.32 1.92
CA ILE A 308 4.18 -19.29 1.19
C ILE A 308 5.09 -20.37 0.61
N GLU A 309 5.24 -21.45 1.38
CA GLU A 309 5.80 -22.70 0.87
C GLU A 309 4.69 -23.49 0.15
N LYS A 310 5.04 -24.28 -0.87
CA LYS A 310 4.07 -24.99 -1.71
C LYS A 310 3.13 -25.88 -0.86
N PRO A 311 1.80 -25.91 -1.11
CA PRO A 311 1.08 -25.29 -2.23
C PRO A 311 0.70 -23.83 -1.99
N GLY A 312 0.77 -23.00 -3.03
CA GLY A 312 0.32 -21.61 -3.00
C GLY A 312 1.14 -20.72 -3.91
N LYS A 313 0.62 -19.52 -4.20
CA LYS A 313 1.34 -18.47 -4.95
C LYS A 313 0.98 -17.10 -4.39
N ARG A 314 1.99 -16.26 -4.20
CA ARG A 314 1.84 -14.84 -3.90
C ARG A 314 1.83 -14.07 -5.20
N LEU A 315 0.78 -13.29 -5.45
CA LEU A 315 0.67 -12.42 -6.61
C LEU A 315 0.37 -10.99 -6.14
N PHE A 316 1.10 -10.03 -6.65
CA PHE A 316 0.85 -8.60 -6.43
C PHE A 316 1.43 -7.78 -7.58
N ASN A 317 0.92 -6.57 -7.75
CA ASN A 317 1.41 -5.62 -8.74
C ASN A 317 2.50 -4.73 -8.14
N ILE A 318 3.37 -4.24 -9.02
CA ILE A 318 4.43 -3.29 -8.68
C ILE A 318 4.33 -2.11 -9.64
N ASP A 319 4.17 -0.93 -9.07
CA ASP A 319 4.22 0.34 -9.78
C ASP A 319 5.42 1.18 -9.29
N ILE A 320 6.07 1.87 -10.22
CA ILE A 320 7.11 2.86 -9.93
C ILE A 320 6.76 4.14 -10.68
N GLN A 321 6.66 5.27 -9.96
CA GLN A 321 6.16 6.56 -10.47
C GLN A 321 4.84 6.41 -11.25
N ASP A 322 3.83 5.84 -10.58
CA ASP A 322 2.46 5.72 -11.10
C ASP A 322 2.35 4.87 -12.40
N ARG A 323 3.41 4.14 -12.78
CA ARG A 323 3.44 3.20 -13.90
C ARG A 323 3.55 1.77 -13.40
N ASN A 324 2.62 0.91 -13.81
CA ASN A 324 2.73 -0.52 -13.56
C ASN A 324 3.89 -1.13 -14.35
N ILE A 325 4.87 -1.69 -13.63
CA ILE A 325 6.05 -2.33 -14.23
C ILE A 325 5.96 -3.87 -14.16
N LYS A 326 5.17 -4.40 -13.22
CA LYS A 326 4.83 -5.82 -13.13
C LYS A 326 3.38 -5.96 -12.70
N THR A 327 2.65 -6.78 -13.43
CA THR A 327 1.32 -7.28 -13.04
C THR A 327 1.46 -8.73 -12.59
N ASP A 328 0.77 -9.09 -11.50
CA ASP A 328 0.80 -10.45 -10.92
C ASP A 328 2.22 -10.98 -10.70
N PHE A 329 3.09 -10.15 -10.14
CA PHE A 329 4.45 -10.56 -9.83
C PHE A 329 4.45 -11.73 -8.84
N ASP A 330 5.07 -12.83 -9.25
CA ASP A 330 5.25 -14.06 -8.49
C ASP A 330 6.72 -14.22 -8.13
N ILE A 331 7.06 -13.95 -6.87
CA ILE A 331 8.43 -14.03 -6.35
C ILE A 331 8.99 -15.46 -6.52
N THR A 332 8.18 -16.48 -6.23
CA THR A 332 8.62 -17.88 -6.28
C THR A 332 8.91 -18.30 -7.71
N LYS A 333 8.08 -17.87 -8.67
CA LYS A 333 8.30 -18.13 -10.09
C LYS A 333 9.57 -17.44 -10.60
N GLU A 334 9.74 -16.15 -10.29
CA GLU A 334 10.88 -15.36 -10.77
C GLU A 334 12.21 -15.84 -10.17
N ALA A 335 12.21 -16.22 -8.88
CA ALA A 335 13.41 -16.74 -8.20
C ALA A 335 13.69 -18.23 -8.50
N GLY A 336 12.80 -18.91 -9.23
CA GLY A 336 12.90 -20.35 -9.49
C GLY A 336 12.74 -21.23 -8.25
N GLY A 337 12.03 -20.75 -7.22
CA GLY A 337 11.78 -21.44 -5.96
C GLY A 337 11.51 -20.51 -4.78
N PHE A 338 11.01 -21.07 -3.68
CA PHE A 338 10.87 -20.36 -2.40
C PHE A 338 12.24 -20.24 -1.72
N ARG A 339 12.41 -19.23 -0.85
CA ARG A 339 13.68 -18.92 -0.16
C ARG A 339 14.88 -18.74 -1.10
N ARG A 340 14.61 -18.19 -2.28
CA ARG A 340 15.63 -17.80 -3.26
C ARG A 340 15.53 -16.30 -3.53
N PRO A 341 16.67 -15.60 -3.65
CA PRO A 341 16.67 -14.18 -3.93
C PRO A 341 16.29 -13.93 -5.38
N THR A 342 15.53 -12.86 -5.61
CA THR A 342 15.33 -12.27 -6.93
C THR A 342 15.24 -10.76 -6.79
N ASN A 343 15.56 -10.03 -7.85
CA ASN A 343 15.45 -8.58 -7.87
C ASN A 343 14.80 -8.08 -9.15
N ILE A 344 14.15 -6.92 -9.04
CA ILE A 344 13.69 -6.15 -10.19
C ILE A 344 14.55 -4.90 -10.25
N THR A 345 15.16 -4.64 -11.40
CA THR A 345 15.85 -3.38 -11.68
C THR A 345 15.04 -2.59 -12.70
N TYR A 346 14.78 -1.31 -12.40
CA TYR A 346 14.00 -0.42 -13.26
C TYR A 346 14.60 0.99 -13.28
N GLU A 347 14.73 1.56 -14.47
CA GLU A 347 15.18 2.95 -14.64
C GLU A 347 14.00 3.90 -14.64
N VAL A 348 14.11 4.98 -13.86
CA VAL A 348 13.06 5.98 -13.72
C VAL A 348 13.63 7.38 -13.67
N THR A 349 12.88 8.35 -14.20
CA THR A 349 13.20 9.77 -14.10
C THR A 349 12.40 10.40 -12.97
N VAL A 350 13.09 11.02 -12.02
CA VAL A 350 12.50 11.84 -10.96
C VAL A 350 12.49 13.30 -11.41
N VAL A 351 11.33 13.96 -11.36
CA VAL A 351 11.13 15.34 -11.85
C VAL A 351 10.63 16.32 -10.80
N ASN A 352 10.18 15.81 -9.65
CA ASN A 352 9.51 16.53 -8.58
C ASN A 352 10.14 16.24 -7.21
N SER A 353 11.40 15.79 -7.19
CA SER A 353 12.15 15.37 -5.99
C SER A 353 11.50 14.23 -5.18
N VAL A 354 10.51 13.53 -5.74
CA VAL A 354 9.83 12.41 -5.11
C VAL A 354 9.87 11.19 -6.02
N LEU A 355 10.25 10.05 -5.47
CA LEU A 355 10.10 8.75 -6.11
C LEU A 355 9.05 7.94 -5.34
N LYS A 356 8.04 7.46 -6.05
CA LYS A 356 6.99 6.59 -5.52
C LYS A 356 7.19 5.16 -5.98
N ILE A 357 7.11 4.24 -5.03
CA ILE A 357 7.08 2.80 -5.27
C ILE A 357 5.82 2.27 -4.58
N HIS A 358 4.98 1.59 -5.34
CA HIS A 358 3.71 1.03 -4.87
C HIS A 358 3.71 -0.47 -5.12
N LEU A 359 3.54 -1.26 -4.07
CA LEU A 359 3.35 -2.69 -4.17
C LEU A 359 1.95 -2.99 -3.66
N HIS A 360 1.11 -3.61 -4.47
CA HIS A 360 -0.28 -3.80 -4.09
C HIS A 360 -0.88 -5.11 -4.59
N TRP A 361 -1.73 -5.69 -3.75
CA TRP A 361 -2.53 -6.85 -4.08
C TRP A 361 -3.66 -6.46 -5.03
N ASN A 362 -4.01 -7.32 -5.99
CA ASN A 362 -5.15 -7.10 -6.91
C ASN A 362 -6.16 -8.25 -6.80
N GLY A 363 -6.38 -8.77 -5.58
CA GLY A 363 -7.36 -9.83 -5.34
C GLY A 363 -6.93 -11.24 -5.79
N ARG A 364 -5.74 -11.36 -6.42
CA ARG A 364 -5.23 -12.60 -7.02
C ARG A 364 -4.20 -13.33 -6.15
N GLY A 365 -3.96 -14.60 -6.47
CA GLY A 365 -3.10 -15.50 -5.71
C GLY A 365 -3.80 -16.13 -4.50
N THR A 366 -3.01 -16.81 -3.68
CA THR A 366 -3.51 -17.62 -2.57
C THR A 366 -3.82 -16.76 -1.34
N CYS A 367 -5.09 -16.70 -0.93
CA CYS A 367 -5.53 -15.90 0.23
C CYS A 367 -5.14 -16.51 1.59
N CYS A 368 -5.07 -17.84 1.66
CA CYS A 368 -5.36 -18.50 2.93
C CYS A 368 -4.35 -19.61 3.29
N ILE A 369 -3.22 -19.66 2.59
CA ILE A 369 -2.14 -20.63 2.83
C ILE A 369 -0.82 -19.87 2.98
N PRO A 370 -0.02 -20.11 4.04
CA PRO A 370 -0.26 -21.11 5.10
C PRO A 370 -1.30 -20.70 6.14
N TYR A 371 -1.81 -19.46 6.09
CA TYR A 371 -2.86 -18.95 6.98
C TYR A 371 -3.65 -17.82 6.29
N GLU A 372 -4.82 -17.48 6.84
CA GLU A 372 -5.63 -16.34 6.41
C GLU A 372 -4.85 -15.04 6.45
N GLY A 373 -4.80 -14.34 5.33
CA GLY A 373 -3.98 -13.17 5.18
C GLY A 373 -2.58 -13.47 4.66
N ALA A 374 -2.15 -14.67 4.31
CA ALA A 374 -0.78 -14.87 3.82
C ALA A 374 -0.45 -14.12 2.51
N TYR A 375 -1.47 -13.64 1.78
CA TYR A 375 -1.39 -12.90 0.52
C TYR A 375 -0.85 -11.46 0.63
N GLY A 376 -0.83 -10.78 -0.53
CA GLY A 376 -0.45 -9.38 -0.69
C GLY A 376 1.05 -9.17 -0.96
N PRO A 377 1.50 -7.91 -1.07
CA PRO A 377 2.89 -7.60 -1.35
C PRO A 377 3.83 -8.07 -0.23
N LEU A 378 5.05 -8.43 -0.63
CA LEU A 378 6.18 -8.76 0.24
C LEU A 378 7.42 -8.15 -0.42
N VAL A 379 8.23 -7.40 0.33
CA VAL A 379 9.49 -6.81 -0.14
C VAL A 379 10.55 -6.90 0.94
N SER A 380 11.74 -7.36 0.56
CA SER A 380 12.88 -7.56 1.47
C SER A 380 13.74 -6.30 1.58
N ALA A 381 13.98 -5.62 0.47
CA ALA A 381 14.68 -4.34 0.48
C ALA A 381 14.37 -3.51 -0.77
N ILE A 382 14.71 -2.23 -0.68
CA ILE A 382 14.64 -1.29 -1.80
C ILE A 382 15.95 -0.52 -1.83
N ARG A 383 16.54 -0.31 -3.00
CA ARG A 383 17.63 0.65 -3.18
C ARG A 383 17.44 1.46 -4.45
N GLY A 384 17.95 2.67 -4.48
CA GLY A 384 18.07 3.43 -5.72
C GLY A 384 19.28 4.32 -5.71
N PHE A 385 19.81 4.57 -6.91
CA PHE A 385 20.99 5.41 -7.11
C PHE A 385 20.94 6.06 -8.47
N SER A 386 21.42 7.30 -8.57
CA SER A 386 21.60 7.95 -9.85
C SER A 386 22.85 7.39 -10.55
N PRO A 387 22.80 7.04 -11.86
CA PRO A 387 24.00 6.70 -12.59
C PRO A 387 24.98 7.87 -12.49
N ARG A 388 26.21 7.64 -12.00
CA ARG A 388 27.23 8.68 -12.03
C ARG A 388 27.33 9.20 -13.46
N LYS A 389 27.37 10.53 -13.65
CA LYS A 389 27.94 11.07 -14.89
C LYS A 389 29.32 10.43 -15.01
N SER A 390 29.57 9.67 -16.07
CA SER A 390 30.89 9.15 -16.40
C SER A 390 31.91 10.26 -16.12
N GLU A 391 32.88 9.96 -15.25
CA GLU A 391 34.02 10.83 -15.03
C GLU A 391 34.55 11.25 -16.41
N GLN A 392 34.61 12.58 -16.63
CA GLN A 392 35.27 13.11 -17.81
C GLN A 392 36.64 12.45 -17.90
N GLN A 393 36.96 11.92 -19.09
CA GLN A 393 38.30 11.43 -19.42
C GLN A 393 39.34 12.40 -18.83
N PRO A 394 40.43 11.89 -18.22
CA PRO A 394 41.48 12.77 -17.74
C PRO A 394 41.98 13.63 -18.92
N PRO A 395 42.33 14.91 -18.67
CA PRO A 395 42.80 15.80 -19.73
C PRO A 395 43.99 15.16 -20.43
N THR A 396 43.93 15.14 -21.75
CA THR A 396 45.02 14.73 -22.63
C THR A 396 46.31 15.38 -22.18
N SER A 397 47.29 14.56 -21.80
CA SER A 397 48.65 15.02 -21.49
C SER A 397 49.23 15.69 -22.73
N THR A 398 49.47 17.00 -22.64
CA THR A 398 50.31 17.71 -23.61
C THR A 398 51.74 17.21 -23.45
N ALA A 399 52.20 16.42 -24.41
CA ALA A 399 53.61 16.09 -24.55
C ALA A 399 54.36 17.38 -24.93
N SER A 400 55.15 17.93 -24.01
CA SER A 400 56.15 18.95 -24.34
C SER A 400 57.26 18.28 -25.14
N VAL A 401 57.32 18.59 -26.43
CA VAL A 401 58.41 18.22 -27.31
C VAL A 401 59.67 18.99 -26.87
N CYS A 402 60.70 18.27 -26.43
CA CYS A 402 62.05 18.79 -26.33
C CYS A 402 62.55 19.17 -27.73
N ALA A 403 62.92 20.44 -27.93
CA ALA A 403 63.74 20.85 -29.06
C ALA A 403 65.22 20.69 -28.69
N LYS A 404 65.97 20.06 -29.61
CA LYS A 404 67.44 19.99 -29.62
C LYS A 404 68.04 21.34 -30.01
#